data_AF-A0A8H6XJ14-F1
#
_entry.id   AF-A0A8H6XJ14-F1
#
_cell.length_a   1.000
_cell.length_b   1.000
_cell.length_c   1.000
_cell.angle_alpha   90.00
_cell.angle_beta   90.00
_cell.angle_gamma   90.00
#
_symmetry.space_group_name_H-M   'P 1'
#
loop_
_entity.id
_entity.type
_entity.pdbx_description
1 polymer ?
#
loop_
_entity_poly.entity_id
_entity_poly.type
_entity_poly.pdbx_seq_one_letter_code
_entity_poly.pdbx_strand_id
1 'polypeptide(L)'
;MKYLHANTLRAAILLLISSPAAADCLAALNHSRATGLQVEGWMDNQGRPVPAANATAMSYALCVQTCGSGSHFRTWNVFSQQFSTWLLPFLALVSQLPFGANNRLDNLMSILLNVGSPTLGAYSVLLTLLNGRWVAHRFSHLPYPNAKSAGRLLNMLQQVPLKVTTEGGLLASLIVLPENDEWWASLLVWLDINYMYTWSFANVASIGWVVVAFSLTVANAFSDITTNSSPPLNSNGLAMAFAWLWLLPIVISWLQFGPRCDRVSLHRALRHANGHAWLATDTRDTIPVNAKLSRRAIELATRDENFGADEHRTPPVYNYARVFRWHAAAEAVYSGFSEASRRVEQRAPVEGTVWIAGNREVEVHPENRRGSMEHVSNYIRSEDVFRDRWISSGVVCRMFASSIFALLLTWGTISAAMLVEWLTPTIGLSCKSGSYLLYASVSTVAWILLVISSVLSSVPRPTSHLRQTAVFLRRFGKSLAVLNSAWIILICLFQFAGVYDTCWCNGSVLYLGSRSYTVWILTSADIAELWYPVAGGTVLASVAVLAFLAFTHILLDPQSTS
;
A
#
# COMPACT_ATOMS: atom_id res chain seq x y z
N MET A 1 -19.55 -2.68 33.11
CA MET A 1 -18.49 -2.81 32.08
C MET A 1 -17.85 -1.49 31.62
N LYS A 2 -18.58 -0.37 31.47
CA LYS A 2 -17.97 0.93 31.07
C LYS A 2 -17.03 1.55 32.13
N TYR A 3 -17.26 1.29 33.41
CA TYR A 3 -16.41 1.80 34.51
C TYR A 3 -15.13 0.99 34.77
N LEU A 4 -15.07 -0.27 34.32
CA LEU A 4 -13.90 -1.13 34.55
C LEU A 4 -12.75 -0.82 33.56
N HIS A 5 -13.07 -0.37 32.35
CA HIS A 5 -12.07 0.06 31.35
C HIS A 5 -11.45 1.43 31.65
N ALA A 6 -12.21 2.36 32.25
CA ALA A 6 -11.69 3.67 32.62
C ALA A 6 -10.69 3.57 33.80
N ASN A 7 -10.93 2.66 34.74
CA ASN A 7 -10.05 2.46 35.89
C ASN A 7 -8.81 1.62 35.57
N THR A 8 -8.86 0.69 34.62
CA THR A 8 -7.66 -0.02 34.14
C THR A 8 -6.78 0.87 33.25
N LEU A 9 -7.38 1.74 32.43
CA LEU A 9 -6.64 2.75 31.67
C LEU A 9 -6.05 3.82 32.59
N ARG A 10 -6.81 4.30 33.60
CA ARG A 10 -6.28 5.19 34.64
C ARG A 10 -5.20 4.52 35.48
N ALA A 11 -5.33 3.24 35.83
CA ALA A 11 -4.32 2.52 36.59
C ALA A 11 -3.04 2.30 35.76
N ALA A 12 -3.16 2.01 34.45
CA ALA A 12 -2.03 1.93 33.55
C ALA A 12 -1.34 3.29 33.34
N ILE A 13 -2.12 4.38 33.26
CA ILE A 13 -1.61 5.75 33.18
C ILE A 13 -0.98 6.19 34.51
N LEU A 14 -1.57 5.83 35.66
CA LEU A 14 -1.05 6.17 36.99
C LEU A 14 0.18 5.34 37.37
N LEU A 15 0.30 4.10 36.91
CA LEU A 15 1.51 3.28 37.05
C LEU A 15 2.68 3.78 36.20
N LEU A 16 2.43 4.60 35.18
CA LEU A 16 3.47 5.28 34.37
C LEU A 16 3.96 6.60 34.99
N ILE A 17 3.30 7.12 36.04
CA ILE A 17 3.55 8.47 36.58
C ILE A 17 4.42 8.46 37.85
N SER A 18 4.65 7.30 38.48
CA SER A 18 5.48 7.23 39.70
C SER A 18 6.90 6.76 39.39
N SER A 19 7.74 7.64 38.85
CA SER A 19 9.19 7.48 38.92
C SER A 19 9.83 8.86 39.07
N PRO A 20 10.95 8.98 39.81
CA PRO A 20 11.66 10.25 39.96
C PRO A 20 12.02 10.82 38.58
N ALA A 21 12.10 12.15 38.47
CA ALA A 21 12.30 12.82 37.20
C ALA A 21 13.66 12.45 36.57
N ALA A 22 13.81 12.53 35.24
CA ALA A 22 15.11 12.31 34.58
C ALA A 22 16.22 13.25 35.12
N ALA A 23 15.85 14.42 35.65
CA ALA A 23 16.73 15.34 36.35
C ALA A 23 17.33 14.74 37.64
N ASP A 24 16.58 13.87 38.33
CA ASP A 24 17.01 13.20 39.56
C ASP A 24 18.07 12.12 39.25
N CYS A 25 17.94 11.42 38.12
CA CYS A 25 18.91 10.41 37.65
C CYS A 25 20.27 11.05 37.30
N LEU A 26 20.29 12.13 36.51
CA LEU A 26 21.55 12.79 36.15
C LEU A 26 22.24 13.41 37.37
N ALA A 27 21.47 13.98 38.29
CA ALA A 27 22.01 14.49 39.55
C ALA A 27 22.58 13.36 40.44
N ALA A 28 21.86 12.24 40.55
CA ALA A 28 22.33 11.06 41.29
C ALA A 28 23.62 10.47 40.69
N LEU A 29 23.74 10.45 39.36
CA LEU A 29 24.96 10.00 38.67
C LEU A 29 26.15 10.91 38.89
N ASN A 30 25.95 12.23 38.84
CA ASN A 30 27.02 13.18 39.12
C ASN A 30 27.46 13.08 40.59
N HIS A 31 26.53 12.85 41.50
CA HIS A 31 26.83 12.63 42.91
C HIS A 31 27.59 11.31 43.15
N SER A 32 27.18 10.20 42.53
CA SER A 32 27.88 8.92 42.66
C SER A 32 29.29 8.96 42.07
N ARG A 33 29.46 9.66 40.95
CA ARG A 33 30.77 9.96 40.36
C ARG A 33 31.66 10.78 41.30
N ALA A 34 31.13 11.85 41.91
CA ALA A 34 31.91 12.76 42.74
C ALA A 34 32.35 12.13 44.07
N THR A 35 31.53 11.24 44.62
CA THR A 35 31.78 10.61 45.93
C THR A 35 32.59 9.31 45.85
N GLY A 36 32.76 8.73 44.64
CA GLY A 36 33.47 7.46 44.47
C GLY A 36 32.82 6.27 45.18
N LEU A 37 31.56 6.42 45.61
CA LEU A 37 30.81 5.47 46.43
C LEU A 37 30.47 4.15 45.71
N GLN A 38 30.61 4.11 44.38
CA GLN A 38 30.43 2.92 43.54
C GLN A 38 31.61 2.79 42.57
N VAL A 39 32.41 1.74 42.72
CA VAL A 39 33.65 1.54 41.94
C VAL A 39 33.41 0.73 40.66
N GLU A 40 32.36 -0.09 40.64
CA GLU A 40 32.12 -1.05 39.56
C GLU A 40 31.00 -0.61 38.62
N GLY A 41 31.16 -0.90 37.32
CA GLY A 41 30.15 -0.66 36.30
C GLY A 41 30.33 0.62 35.48
N TRP A 42 31.34 1.45 35.76
CA TRP A 42 31.69 2.62 34.93
C TRP A 42 32.33 2.21 33.60
N MET A 43 31.89 2.80 32.50
CA MET A 43 32.28 2.43 31.14
C MET A 43 32.50 3.65 30.22
N ASP A 44 33.22 3.45 29.10
CA ASP A 44 33.25 4.38 27.98
C ASP A 44 32.11 4.11 26.97
N ASN A 45 31.99 4.94 25.94
CA ASN A 45 30.94 4.80 24.92
C ASN A 45 31.11 3.58 24.01
N GLN A 46 32.19 2.82 24.19
CA GLN A 46 32.45 1.54 23.53
C GLN A 46 32.15 0.35 24.45
N GLY A 47 31.64 0.60 25.66
CA GLY A 47 31.30 -0.43 26.65
C GLY A 47 32.51 -1.02 27.38
N ARG A 48 33.67 -0.34 27.36
CA ARG A 48 34.87 -0.80 28.06
C ARG A 48 34.92 -0.19 29.46
N PRO A 49 35.34 -0.95 30.49
CA PRO A 49 35.46 -0.42 31.85
C PRO A 49 36.48 0.73 31.93
N VAL A 50 36.10 1.84 32.56
CA VAL A 50 36.98 2.99 32.79
C VAL A 50 36.78 3.56 34.20
N PRO A 51 37.76 4.28 34.77
CA PRO A 51 37.58 4.96 36.05
C PRO A 51 36.40 5.95 36.01
N ALA A 52 35.69 6.10 37.12
CA ALA A 52 34.48 6.95 37.22
C ALA A 52 34.68 8.39 36.67
N ALA A 53 35.88 8.95 36.85
CA ALA A 53 36.25 10.28 36.36
C ALA A 53 36.19 10.42 34.82
N ASN A 54 36.50 9.35 34.09
CA ASN A 54 36.55 9.33 32.62
C ASN A 54 35.33 8.63 32.00
N ALA A 55 34.38 8.17 32.82
CA ALA A 55 33.24 7.41 32.31
C ALA A 55 32.33 8.27 31.42
N THR A 56 31.75 7.68 30.40
CA THR A 56 30.73 8.31 29.55
C THR A 56 29.49 7.42 29.40
N ALA A 57 29.64 6.17 29.84
CA ALA A 57 28.62 5.14 29.91
C ALA A 57 28.73 4.29 31.19
N MET A 58 27.72 3.46 31.44
CA MET A 58 27.65 2.60 32.63
C MET A 58 26.99 1.28 32.30
N SER A 59 27.29 0.25 33.09
CA SER A 59 26.61 -1.03 33.04
C SER A 59 25.11 -0.88 33.34
N TYR A 60 24.32 -1.81 32.81
CA TYR A 60 22.89 -1.89 33.12
C TYR A 60 22.60 -1.97 34.63
N ALA A 61 23.41 -2.74 35.39
CA ALA A 61 23.24 -2.87 36.83
C ALA A 61 23.42 -1.54 37.56
N LEU A 62 24.46 -0.78 37.20
CA LEU A 62 24.73 0.54 37.78
C LEU A 62 23.63 1.56 37.42
N CYS A 63 23.12 1.50 36.18
CA CYS A 63 22.01 2.34 35.73
C CYS A 63 20.75 2.09 36.55
N VAL A 64 20.34 0.82 36.71
CA VAL A 64 19.15 0.48 37.49
C VAL A 64 19.32 0.83 38.98
N GLN A 65 20.52 0.65 39.53
CA GLN A 65 20.80 1.01 40.92
C GLN A 65 20.72 2.52 41.18
N THR A 66 21.14 3.34 40.21
CA THR A 66 21.22 4.79 40.38
C THR A 66 19.95 5.51 39.93
N CYS A 67 19.34 5.06 38.83
CA CYS A 67 18.22 5.74 38.18
C CYS A 67 16.89 4.98 38.28
N GLY A 68 16.91 3.73 38.77
CA GLY A 68 15.75 2.86 38.81
C GLY A 68 15.48 2.13 37.49
N SER A 69 14.47 1.26 37.50
CA SER A 69 14.02 0.49 36.34
C SER A 69 12.87 1.12 35.56
N GLY A 70 12.28 2.19 36.09
CA GLY A 70 11.12 2.87 35.52
C GLY A 70 11.44 3.73 34.29
N SER A 71 10.42 4.04 33.51
CA SER A 71 10.51 5.03 32.42
C SER A 71 10.26 6.44 32.95
N HIS A 72 10.93 7.42 32.37
CA HIS A 72 10.66 8.83 32.67
C HIS A 72 9.71 9.42 31.63
N PHE A 73 8.49 9.78 32.04
CA PHE A 73 7.56 10.45 31.15
C PHE A 73 8.08 11.87 30.82
N ARG A 74 8.19 12.19 29.52
CA ARG A 74 8.55 13.56 29.09
C ARG A 74 7.44 14.54 29.44
N THR A 75 7.81 15.81 29.66
CA THR A 75 6.80 16.85 29.89
C THR A 75 5.83 16.95 28.71
N TRP A 76 4.56 17.31 29.00
CA TRP A 76 3.52 17.44 27.98
C TRP A 76 3.93 18.36 26.81
N ASN A 77 4.67 19.43 27.12
CA ASN A 77 5.18 20.35 26.10
C ASN A 77 6.08 19.64 25.08
N VAL A 78 7.03 18.81 25.54
CA VAL A 78 7.92 18.05 24.66
C VAL A 78 7.13 17.01 23.87
N PHE A 79 6.21 16.28 24.52
CA PHE A 79 5.36 15.31 23.84
C PHE A 79 4.54 15.96 22.71
N SER A 80 3.84 17.07 23.00
CA SER A 80 2.96 17.74 22.06
C SER A 80 3.72 18.34 20.88
N GLN A 81 4.90 18.93 21.14
CA GLN A 81 5.78 19.43 20.10
C GLN A 81 6.24 18.29 19.18
N GLN A 82 6.73 17.18 19.74
CA GLN A 82 7.23 16.05 18.96
C GLN A 82 6.09 15.39 18.14
N PHE A 83 4.92 15.17 18.74
CA PHE A 83 3.77 14.62 18.04
C PHE A 83 3.34 15.48 16.84
N SER A 84 3.26 16.80 17.04
CA SER A 84 2.79 17.75 16.02
C SER A 84 3.78 17.89 14.87
N THR A 85 5.08 17.84 15.17
CA THR A 85 6.14 17.95 14.16
C THR A 85 6.31 16.65 13.38
N TRP A 86 6.30 15.49 14.05
CA TRP A 86 6.83 14.24 13.47
C TRP A 86 5.77 13.23 13.02
N LEU A 87 4.55 13.30 13.56
CA LEU A 87 3.51 12.32 13.24
C LEU A 87 2.28 12.96 12.57
N LEU A 88 1.84 14.12 13.05
CA LEU A 88 0.61 14.76 12.58
C LEU A 88 0.56 14.98 11.05
N PRO A 89 1.65 15.40 10.36
CA PRO A 89 1.64 15.53 8.91
C PRO A 89 1.37 14.21 8.18
N PHE A 90 1.91 13.10 8.68
CA PHE A 90 1.70 11.78 8.08
C PHE A 90 0.29 11.25 8.34
N LEU A 91 -0.28 11.51 9.53
CA LEU A 91 -1.69 11.18 9.79
C LEU A 91 -2.63 11.96 8.87
N ALA A 92 -2.30 13.20 8.50
CA ALA A 92 -3.04 13.94 7.50
C ALA A 92 -2.96 13.27 6.11
N LEU A 93 -1.79 12.77 5.69
CA LEU A 93 -1.65 12.01 4.43
C LEU A 93 -2.42 10.69 4.44
N VAL A 94 -2.58 10.03 5.58
CA VAL A 94 -3.40 8.80 5.66
C VAL A 94 -4.82 9.08 5.20
N SER A 95 -5.36 10.28 5.46
CA SER A 95 -6.69 10.69 4.99
C SER A 95 -6.79 10.89 3.46
N GLN A 96 -5.67 10.88 2.75
CA GLN A 96 -5.61 11.01 1.29
C GLN A 96 -5.50 9.66 0.57
N LEU A 97 -5.40 8.55 1.32
CA LEU A 97 -5.49 7.24 0.72
C LEU A 97 -6.86 7.02 0.07
N PRO A 98 -6.95 6.26 -1.02
CA PRO A 98 -8.21 6.06 -1.72
C PRO A 98 -9.21 5.25 -0.89
N PHE A 99 -10.39 5.84 -0.68
CA PHE A 99 -11.53 5.25 0.02
C PHE A 99 -12.75 5.18 -0.90
N GLY A 100 -13.54 4.12 -0.76
CA GLY A 100 -14.71 3.92 -1.63
C GLY A 100 -15.55 2.69 -1.28
N ALA A 101 -15.32 2.08 -0.12
CA ALA A 101 -16.06 0.90 0.30
C ALA A 101 -17.51 1.24 0.69
N ASN A 102 -18.40 0.25 0.61
CA ASN A 102 -19.82 0.38 0.95
C ASN A 102 -20.07 0.87 2.36
N ASN A 103 -19.26 0.40 3.30
CA ASN A 103 -19.47 0.58 4.72
C ASN A 103 -18.27 1.29 5.35
N ARG A 104 -18.55 2.12 6.36
CA ARG A 104 -17.50 2.85 7.12
C ARG A 104 -16.42 1.92 7.68
N LEU A 105 -16.80 0.70 8.10
CA LEU A 105 -15.87 -0.31 8.61
C LEU A 105 -14.90 -0.83 7.55
N ASP A 106 -15.33 -0.95 6.30
CA ASP A 106 -14.46 -1.41 5.22
C ASP A 106 -13.45 -0.31 4.81
N ASN A 107 -13.84 0.97 4.91
CA ASN A 107 -12.93 2.11 4.76
C ASN A 107 -11.91 2.16 5.90
N LEU A 108 -12.34 1.99 7.16
CA LEU A 108 -11.42 1.88 8.30
C LEU A 108 -10.46 0.70 8.12
N MET A 109 -10.95 -0.45 7.68
CA MET A 109 -10.10 -1.60 7.41
C MET A 109 -9.10 -1.32 6.28
N SER A 110 -9.49 -0.56 5.25
CA SER A 110 -8.56 -0.13 4.19
C SER A 110 -7.40 0.71 4.77
N ILE A 111 -7.70 1.63 5.69
CA ILE A 111 -6.67 2.44 6.38
C ILE A 111 -5.74 1.52 7.18
N LEU A 112 -6.31 0.66 8.03
CA LEU A 112 -5.53 -0.23 8.89
C LEU A 112 -4.65 -1.21 8.08
N LEU A 113 -5.11 -1.64 6.90
CA LEU A 113 -4.32 -2.49 6.01
C LEU A 113 -3.14 -1.73 5.37
N ASN A 114 -3.33 -0.48 4.94
CA ASN A 114 -2.23 0.32 4.38
C ASN A 114 -1.21 0.69 5.47
N VAL A 115 -1.67 1.20 6.62
CA VAL A 115 -0.78 1.60 7.72
C VAL A 115 -0.10 0.40 8.37
N GLY A 116 -0.82 -0.71 8.50
CA GLY A 116 -0.31 -1.94 9.09
C GLY A 116 0.55 -2.79 8.16
N SER A 117 0.38 -2.64 6.84
CA SER A 117 1.22 -3.28 5.84
C SER A 117 1.50 -2.30 4.70
N PRO A 118 2.46 -1.37 4.89
CA PRO A 118 2.93 -0.50 3.81
C PRO A 118 3.38 -1.30 2.57
N THR A 119 3.89 -2.51 2.77
CA THR A 119 4.21 -3.44 1.67
C THR A 119 2.99 -3.79 0.84
N LEU A 120 1.84 -4.08 1.46
CA LEU A 120 0.59 -4.34 0.74
C LEU A 120 0.08 -3.10 0.01
N GLY A 121 0.18 -1.92 0.63
CA GLY A 121 -0.19 -0.65 0.01
C GLY A 121 0.63 -0.38 -1.27
N ALA A 122 1.96 -0.46 -1.16
CA ALA A 122 2.88 -0.25 -2.27
C ALA A 122 2.72 -1.30 -3.37
N TYR A 123 2.56 -2.57 -2.98
CA TYR A 123 2.25 -3.67 -3.90
C TYR A 123 0.97 -3.40 -4.70
N SER A 124 -0.07 -2.90 -4.04
CA SER A 124 -1.36 -2.64 -4.67
C SER A 124 -1.30 -1.51 -5.71
N VAL A 125 -0.50 -0.46 -5.45
CA VAL A 125 -0.23 0.62 -6.42
C VAL A 125 0.42 0.04 -7.67
N LEU A 126 1.57 -0.62 -7.50
CA LEU A 126 2.37 -1.09 -8.62
C LEU A 126 1.67 -2.17 -9.43
N LEU A 127 0.93 -3.05 -8.77
CA LEU A 127 0.15 -4.05 -9.45
C LEU A 127 -0.91 -3.41 -10.35
N THR A 128 -1.56 -2.33 -9.88
CA THR A 128 -2.51 -1.57 -10.69
C THR A 128 -1.85 -0.92 -11.90
N LEU A 129 -0.70 -0.27 -11.72
CA LEU A 129 0.00 0.40 -12.81
C LEU A 129 0.51 -0.60 -13.86
N LEU A 130 1.11 -1.71 -13.43
CA LEU A 130 1.59 -2.77 -14.33
C LEU A 130 0.44 -3.45 -15.07
N ASN A 131 -0.68 -3.70 -14.40
CA ASN A 131 -1.88 -4.22 -15.05
C ASN A 131 -2.45 -3.22 -16.07
N GLY A 132 -2.45 -1.93 -15.75
CA GLY A 132 -2.91 -0.87 -16.66
C GLY A 132 -2.05 -0.79 -17.92
N ARG A 133 -0.72 -0.78 -17.77
CA ARG A 133 0.22 -0.82 -18.89
C ARG A 133 0.07 -2.07 -19.74
N TRP A 134 -0.14 -3.23 -19.10
CA TRP A 134 -0.38 -4.49 -19.80
C TRP A 134 -1.65 -4.45 -20.66
N VAL A 135 -2.77 -3.94 -20.13
CA VAL A 135 -4.01 -3.77 -20.92
C VAL A 135 -3.82 -2.76 -22.04
N ALA A 136 -3.25 -1.59 -21.75
CA ALA A 136 -3.06 -0.54 -22.74
C ALA A 136 -2.24 -1.04 -23.95
N HIS A 137 -1.16 -1.77 -23.70
CA HIS A 137 -0.32 -2.35 -24.74
C HIS A 137 -1.03 -3.45 -25.55
N ARG A 138 -1.83 -4.28 -24.90
CA ARG A 138 -2.59 -5.35 -25.60
C ARG A 138 -3.64 -4.78 -26.54
N PHE A 139 -4.36 -3.74 -26.12
CA PHE A 139 -5.45 -3.15 -26.92
C PHE A 139 -4.97 -2.08 -27.92
N SER A 140 -3.74 -1.56 -27.82
CA SER A 140 -3.24 -0.50 -28.72
C SER A 140 -3.12 -0.94 -30.18
N HIS A 141 -2.90 -2.23 -30.41
CA HIS A 141 -2.64 -2.80 -31.74
C HIS A 141 -3.87 -3.39 -32.42
N LEU A 142 -5.03 -3.38 -31.75
CA LEU A 142 -6.24 -3.98 -32.29
C LEU A 142 -6.99 -2.99 -33.21
N PRO A 143 -7.14 -3.28 -34.52
CA PRO A 143 -7.84 -2.41 -35.47
C PRO A 143 -9.37 -2.43 -35.33
N TYR A 144 -9.93 -3.27 -34.45
CA TYR A 144 -11.37 -3.38 -34.31
C TYR A 144 -12.00 -2.13 -33.64
N PRO A 145 -13.21 -1.69 -34.08
CA PRO A 145 -13.94 -0.60 -33.44
C PRO A 145 -14.05 -0.80 -31.92
N ASN A 146 -13.92 0.29 -31.16
CA ASN A 146 -13.99 0.30 -29.69
C ASN A 146 -12.93 -0.51 -28.93
N ALA A 147 -11.96 -1.17 -29.58
CA ALA A 147 -10.90 -1.90 -28.87
C ALA A 147 -10.10 -0.98 -27.93
N LYS A 148 -9.70 0.21 -28.39
CA LYS A 148 -9.03 1.23 -27.55
C LYS A 148 -9.90 1.67 -26.37
N SER A 149 -11.21 1.87 -26.61
CA SER A 149 -12.19 2.22 -25.57
C SER A 149 -12.33 1.11 -24.53
N ALA A 150 -12.37 -0.15 -24.95
CA ALA A 150 -12.41 -1.32 -24.07
C ALA A 150 -11.14 -1.43 -23.22
N GLY A 151 -9.95 -1.21 -23.81
CA GLY A 151 -8.69 -1.17 -23.08
C GLY A 151 -8.67 -0.08 -22.00
N ARG A 152 -9.11 1.14 -22.34
CA ARG A 152 -9.25 2.24 -21.37
C ARG A 152 -10.25 1.89 -20.26
N LEU A 153 -11.39 1.31 -20.62
CA LEU A 153 -12.42 0.92 -19.67
C LEU A 153 -11.90 -0.12 -18.66
N LEU A 154 -11.23 -1.17 -19.14
CA LEU A 154 -10.64 -2.21 -18.28
C LEU A 154 -9.58 -1.63 -17.34
N ASN A 155 -8.81 -0.65 -17.80
CA ASN A 155 -7.84 0.07 -16.98
C ASN A 155 -8.53 0.87 -15.84
N MET A 156 -9.65 1.53 -16.14
CA MET A 156 -10.44 2.25 -15.13
C MET A 156 -11.16 1.34 -14.13
N LEU A 157 -11.53 0.12 -14.56
CA LEU A 157 -12.31 -0.83 -13.75
C LEU A 157 -11.45 -1.83 -12.96
N GLN A 158 -10.14 -1.58 -12.80
CA GLN A 158 -9.23 -2.47 -12.07
C GLN A 158 -9.59 -2.71 -10.61
N GLN A 159 -10.14 -1.69 -9.94
CA GLN A 159 -10.50 -1.77 -8.52
C GLN A 159 -11.89 -2.41 -8.32
N VAL A 160 -12.56 -2.77 -9.41
CA VAL A 160 -13.96 -3.19 -9.42
C VAL A 160 -14.04 -4.71 -9.43
N PRO A 161 -14.97 -5.33 -8.68
CA PRO A 161 -15.22 -6.77 -8.77
C PRO A 161 -15.93 -7.10 -10.09
N LEU A 162 -15.19 -7.05 -11.19
CA LEU A 162 -15.70 -7.24 -12.54
C LEU A 162 -16.10 -8.69 -12.77
N LYS A 163 -17.31 -8.90 -13.29
CA LYS A 163 -17.77 -10.19 -13.79
C LYS A 163 -18.13 -10.03 -15.27
N VAL A 164 -17.54 -10.89 -16.08
CA VAL A 164 -17.75 -10.94 -17.54
C VAL A 164 -18.50 -12.22 -17.87
N THR A 165 -19.64 -12.10 -18.53
CA THR A 165 -20.51 -13.22 -18.91
C THR A 165 -20.36 -13.50 -20.39
N THR A 166 -19.77 -14.65 -20.74
CA THR A 166 -19.66 -15.12 -22.13
C THR A 166 -20.83 -16.00 -22.57
N GLU A 167 -21.65 -16.47 -21.62
CA GLU A 167 -22.82 -17.31 -21.89
C GLU A 167 -23.90 -16.54 -22.67
N GLY A 168 -24.60 -17.25 -23.55
CA GLY A 168 -25.73 -16.72 -24.31
C GLY A 168 -25.36 -15.50 -25.17
N GLY A 169 -24.17 -15.51 -25.78
CA GLY A 169 -23.73 -14.47 -26.72
C GLY A 169 -23.72 -13.03 -26.19
N LEU A 170 -23.78 -12.82 -24.86
CA LEU A 170 -23.87 -11.48 -24.26
C LEU A 170 -22.60 -10.67 -24.53
N LEU A 171 -21.43 -11.21 -24.20
CA LEU A 171 -20.15 -10.56 -24.49
C LEU A 171 -19.93 -10.42 -26.00
N ALA A 172 -20.28 -11.45 -26.77
CA ALA A 172 -20.15 -11.44 -28.23
C ALA A 172 -20.97 -10.30 -28.84
N SER A 173 -22.23 -10.17 -28.43
CA SER A 173 -23.12 -9.09 -28.88
C SER A 173 -22.58 -7.72 -28.48
N LEU A 174 -22.07 -7.58 -27.26
CA LEU A 174 -21.49 -6.31 -26.77
C LEU A 174 -20.26 -5.86 -27.56
N ILE A 175 -19.43 -6.80 -28.00
CA ILE A 175 -18.21 -6.52 -28.78
C ILE A 175 -18.56 -6.30 -30.25
N VAL A 176 -19.36 -7.18 -30.84
CA VAL A 176 -19.52 -7.29 -32.29
C VAL A 176 -20.57 -6.33 -32.82
N LEU A 177 -21.76 -6.24 -32.19
CA LEU A 177 -22.87 -5.50 -32.77
C LEU A 177 -22.60 -3.98 -32.84
N PRO A 178 -22.91 -3.31 -33.97
CA PRO A 178 -22.70 -1.88 -34.11
C PRO A 178 -23.58 -1.04 -33.17
N GLU A 179 -24.77 -1.53 -32.78
CA GLU A 179 -25.66 -0.84 -31.83
C GLU A 179 -25.02 -0.66 -30.44
N ASN A 180 -24.01 -1.47 -30.11
CA ASN A 180 -23.29 -1.39 -28.84
C ASN A 180 -22.07 -0.46 -28.88
N ASP A 181 -21.80 0.22 -30.01
CA ASP A 181 -20.64 1.10 -30.11
C ASP A 181 -20.74 2.29 -29.14
N GLU A 182 -21.93 2.87 -29.00
CA GLU A 182 -22.19 3.95 -28.04
C GLU A 182 -22.07 3.51 -26.58
N TRP A 183 -22.25 2.22 -26.28
CA TRP A 183 -22.15 1.69 -24.91
C TRP A 183 -20.75 1.93 -24.33
N TRP A 184 -19.70 1.67 -25.12
CA TRP A 184 -18.31 1.82 -24.70
C TRP A 184 -17.96 3.29 -24.44
N ALA A 185 -18.35 4.18 -25.35
CA ALA A 185 -18.11 5.61 -25.24
C ALA A 185 -18.89 6.22 -24.05
N SER A 186 -20.18 5.89 -23.93
CA SER A 186 -21.05 6.39 -22.86
C SER A 186 -20.54 6.01 -21.48
N LEU A 187 -20.13 4.75 -21.29
CA LEU A 187 -19.60 4.29 -20.01
C LEU A 187 -18.30 5.02 -19.64
N LEU A 188 -17.39 5.25 -20.59
CA LEU A 188 -16.17 6.02 -20.35
C LEU A 188 -16.48 7.46 -19.94
N VAL A 189 -17.39 8.14 -20.64
CA VAL A 189 -17.82 9.50 -20.30
C VAL A 189 -18.38 9.57 -18.87
N TRP A 190 -19.23 8.62 -18.49
CA TRP A 190 -19.78 8.55 -17.13
C TRP A 190 -18.71 8.26 -16.06
N LEU A 191 -17.70 7.46 -16.38
CA LEU A 191 -16.58 7.16 -15.48
C LEU A 191 -15.59 8.32 -15.38
N ASP A 192 -15.48 9.16 -16.40
CA ASP A 192 -14.61 10.34 -16.37
C ASP A 192 -15.28 11.50 -15.64
N ILE A 193 -16.51 11.88 -16.01
CA ILE A 193 -17.22 13.02 -15.40
C ILE A 193 -17.29 12.89 -13.87
N ASN A 194 -17.58 11.70 -13.36
CA ASN A 194 -17.75 11.49 -11.92
C ASN A 194 -16.43 11.47 -11.12
N TYR A 195 -15.27 11.43 -11.77
CA TYR A 195 -13.99 11.20 -11.10
C TYR A 195 -12.83 12.05 -11.65
N MET A 196 -13.15 13.18 -12.30
CA MET A 196 -12.20 14.10 -12.93
C MET A 196 -11.32 14.92 -11.95
N TYR A 197 -11.43 14.75 -10.63
CA TYR A 197 -10.76 15.65 -9.68
C TYR A 197 -10.08 14.94 -8.50
N THR A 198 -9.06 14.12 -8.76
CA THR A 198 -8.16 13.61 -7.71
C THR A 198 -7.08 14.62 -7.32
N TRP A 199 -6.65 15.48 -8.27
CA TRP A 199 -5.74 16.59 -8.02
C TRP A 199 -6.51 17.84 -7.59
N SER A 200 -6.93 17.88 -6.33
CA SER A 200 -7.41 19.13 -5.73
C SER A 200 -6.22 19.98 -5.26
N PHE A 201 -6.36 21.31 -5.32
CA PHE A 201 -5.35 22.23 -4.76
C PHE A 201 -5.01 21.90 -3.30
N ALA A 202 -6.01 21.46 -2.52
CA ALA A 202 -5.82 21.03 -1.14
C ALA A 202 -4.92 19.78 -1.02
N ASN A 203 -5.08 18.79 -1.90
CA ASN A 203 -4.22 17.60 -1.92
C ASN A 203 -2.77 17.97 -2.29
N VAL A 204 -2.59 18.86 -3.27
CA VAL A 204 -1.25 19.34 -3.66
C VAL A 204 -0.58 20.12 -2.53
N ALA A 205 -1.31 21.06 -1.92
CA ALA A 205 -0.78 21.89 -0.83
C ALA A 205 -0.40 21.04 0.39
N SER A 206 -1.20 20.05 0.76
CA SER A 206 -0.90 19.16 1.89
C SER A 206 0.31 18.26 1.64
N ILE A 207 0.47 17.72 0.42
CA ILE A 207 1.70 17.01 0.03
C ILE A 207 2.90 17.95 0.09
N GLY A 208 2.78 19.17 -0.46
CA GLY A 208 3.82 20.19 -0.41
C GLY A 208 4.26 20.49 1.03
N TRP A 209 3.30 20.64 1.95
CA TRP A 209 3.61 20.87 3.37
C TRP A 209 4.34 19.70 4.03
N VAL A 210 4.01 18.45 3.69
CA VAL A 210 4.73 17.29 4.24
C VAL A 210 6.16 17.25 3.71
N VAL A 211 6.38 17.54 2.43
CA VAL A 211 7.72 17.62 1.85
C VAL A 211 8.55 18.72 2.50
N VAL A 212 7.98 19.93 2.64
CA VAL A 212 8.65 21.06 3.31
C VAL A 212 8.96 20.71 4.77
N ALA A 213 7.99 20.15 5.50
CA ALA A 213 8.18 19.73 6.87
C ALA A 213 9.33 18.72 6.98
N PHE A 214 9.34 17.68 6.14
CA PHE A 214 10.41 16.67 6.12
C PHE A 214 11.78 17.30 5.79
N SER A 215 11.87 18.17 4.79
CA SER A 215 13.13 18.83 4.41
C SER A 215 13.69 19.72 5.51
N LEU A 216 12.84 20.57 6.12
CA LEU A 216 13.25 21.43 7.24
C LEU A 216 13.72 20.60 8.44
N THR A 217 13.07 19.46 8.64
CA THR A 217 13.32 18.56 9.75
C THR A 217 14.65 17.82 9.61
N VAL A 218 14.95 17.32 8.40
CA VAL A 218 16.27 16.75 8.08
C VAL A 218 17.34 17.83 8.22
N ALA A 219 17.10 19.04 7.72
CA ALA A 219 18.04 20.15 7.86
C ALA A 219 18.33 20.50 9.33
N ASN A 220 17.29 20.52 10.17
CA ASN A 220 17.46 20.75 11.61
C ASN A 220 18.30 19.65 12.27
N ALA A 221 18.07 18.38 11.93
CA ALA A 221 18.84 17.26 12.46
C ALA A 221 20.33 17.37 12.09
N PHE A 222 20.65 17.77 10.85
CA PHE A 222 22.04 18.01 10.45
C PHE A 222 22.65 19.23 11.14
N SER A 223 21.89 20.31 11.28
CA SER A 223 22.34 21.52 11.99
C SER A 223 22.75 21.19 13.42
N ASP A 224 21.90 20.47 14.17
CA ASP A 224 22.15 20.09 15.56
C ASP A 224 23.44 19.27 15.73
N ILE A 225 23.72 18.35 14.79
CA ILE A 225 24.96 17.56 14.78
C ILE A 225 26.17 18.46 14.54
N THR A 226 26.09 19.39 13.57
CA THR A 226 27.23 20.27 13.22
C THR A 226 27.57 21.28 14.30
N THR A 227 26.58 21.74 15.08
CA THR A 227 26.79 22.78 16.11
C THR A 227 27.04 22.22 17.51
N ASN A 228 27.10 20.89 17.68
CA ASN A 228 27.33 20.19 18.96
C ASN A 228 26.38 20.64 20.10
N SER A 229 25.21 21.20 19.77
CA SER A 229 24.49 22.09 20.69
C SER A 229 23.41 21.46 21.56
N SER A 230 23.17 20.13 21.54
CA SER A 230 22.29 19.41 22.51
C SER A 230 22.34 17.87 22.39
N PRO A 231 21.97 17.10 23.45
CA PRO A 231 21.74 15.65 23.38
C PRO A 231 20.55 15.29 22.45
N PRO A 232 20.43 14.03 21.98
CA PRO A 232 19.68 13.65 20.76
C PRO A 232 18.16 13.56 20.97
N LEU A 233 17.54 14.63 21.43
CA LEU A 233 16.07 14.77 21.51
C LEU A 233 15.42 14.76 20.11
N ASN A 234 16.15 15.16 19.07
CA ASN A 234 15.66 15.20 17.69
C ASN A 234 15.94 13.92 16.87
N SER A 235 16.87 13.06 17.28
CA SER A 235 17.14 11.77 16.59
C SER A 235 15.91 10.86 16.62
N ASN A 236 15.19 10.86 17.75
CA ASN A 236 13.98 10.08 17.95
C ASN A 236 12.86 10.45 16.96
N GLY A 237 12.68 11.75 16.70
CA GLY A 237 11.71 12.22 15.72
C GLY A 237 12.11 11.86 14.30
N LEU A 238 13.41 11.96 13.98
CA LEU A 238 13.94 11.67 12.64
C LEU A 238 13.67 10.24 12.19
N ALA A 239 13.90 9.26 13.07
CA ALA A 239 13.58 7.86 12.78
C ALA A 239 12.09 7.68 12.47
N MET A 240 11.20 8.37 13.20
CA MET A 240 9.76 8.32 12.93
C MET A 240 9.42 8.86 11.54
N ALA A 241 10.02 10.00 11.15
CA ALA A 241 9.80 10.57 9.82
C ALA A 241 10.21 9.59 8.71
N PHE A 242 11.36 8.92 8.83
CA PHE A 242 11.77 7.89 7.88
C PHE A 242 10.77 6.72 7.86
N ALA A 243 10.31 6.25 9.02
CA ALA A 243 9.38 5.13 9.11
C ALA A 243 8.02 5.40 8.44
N TRP A 244 7.60 6.66 8.28
CA TRP A 244 6.37 7.06 7.61
C TRP A 244 6.55 7.54 6.17
N LEU A 245 7.79 7.71 5.70
CA LEU A 245 8.08 8.31 4.40
C LEU A 245 7.53 7.51 3.21
N TRP A 246 7.31 6.20 3.37
CA TRP A 246 6.68 5.33 2.36
C TRP A 246 5.27 5.79 1.97
N LEU A 247 4.57 6.52 2.83
CA LEU A 247 3.20 6.96 2.59
C LEU A 247 3.13 7.99 1.47
N LEU A 248 4.13 8.86 1.39
CA LEU A 248 4.23 9.93 0.41
C LEU A 248 4.14 9.40 -1.05
N PRO A 249 5.02 8.49 -1.50
CA PRO A 249 4.95 7.99 -2.87
C PRO A 249 3.68 7.18 -3.16
N ILE A 250 3.11 6.47 -2.18
CA ILE A 250 1.83 5.75 -2.35
C ILE A 250 0.70 6.74 -2.61
N VAL A 251 0.58 7.79 -1.78
CA VAL A 251 -0.46 8.81 -1.94
C VAL A 251 -0.32 9.54 -3.27
N ILE A 252 0.89 10.00 -3.61
CA ILE A 252 1.17 10.66 -4.90
C ILE A 252 0.73 9.76 -6.06
N SER A 253 1.09 8.48 -6.04
CA SER A 253 0.73 7.53 -7.11
C SER A 253 -0.78 7.36 -7.25
N TRP A 254 -1.52 7.27 -6.13
CA TRP A 254 -2.97 7.17 -6.17
C TRP A 254 -3.65 8.44 -6.66
N LEU A 255 -3.11 9.61 -6.32
CA LEU A 255 -3.65 10.87 -6.83
C LEU A 255 -3.41 11.03 -8.34
N GLN A 256 -2.26 10.59 -8.85
CA GLN A 256 -1.95 10.56 -10.29
C GLN A 256 -2.88 9.61 -11.06
N PHE A 257 -3.11 8.40 -10.54
CA PHE A 257 -3.94 7.41 -11.24
C PHE A 257 -5.46 7.66 -11.09
N GLY A 258 -5.91 8.13 -9.93
CA GLY A 258 -7.32 8.40 -9.64
C GLY A 258 -8.22 7.15 -9.63
N PRO A 259 -7.99 6.19 -8.71
CA PRO A 259 -8.66 4.89 -8.74
C PRO A 259 -10.18 5.00 -8.61
N ARG A 260 -10.91 4.34 -9.51
CA ARG A 260 -12.37 4.29 -9.50
C ARG A 260 -12.83 3.28 -8.44
N CYS A 261 -13.01 3.76 -7.22
CA CYS A 261 -13.33 2.88 -6.07
C CYS A 261 -14.68 3.17 -5.39
N ASP A 262 -15.39 4.25 -5.73
CA ASP A 262 -16.74 4.47 -5.20
C ASP A 262 -17.76 3.53 -5.86
N ARG A 263 -18.20 2.51 -5.12
CA ARG A 263 -19.13 1.50 -5.64
C ARG A 263 -20.48 2.09 -6.06
N VAL A 264 -20.99 3.13 -5.38
CA VAL A 264 -22.32 3.67 -5.69
C VAL A 264 -22.31 4.35 -7.04
N SER A 265 -21.31 5.19 -7.28
CA SER A 265 -21.12 5.86 -8.56
C SER A 265 -20.79 4.87 -9.69
N LEU A 266 -19.94 3.87 -9.43
CA LEU A 266 -19.67 2.78 -10.37
C LEU A 266 -20.92 1.99 -10.76
N HIS A 267 -21.73 1.60 -9.77
CA HIS A 267 -22.96 0.83 -10.02
C HIS A 267 -23.98 1.64 -10.81
N ARG A 268 -24.06 2.95 -10.55
CA ARG A 268 -24.92 3.87 -11.32
C ARG A 268 -24.46 4.00 -12.77
N ALA A 269 -23.15 4.19 -12.99
CA ALA A 269 -22.57 4.28 -14.33
C ALA A 269 -22.77 2.99 -15.14
N LEU A 270 -22.44 1.83 -14.56
CA LEU A 270 -22.64 0.53 -15.21
C LEU A 270 -24.11 0.24 -15.48
N ARG A 271 -25.01 0.54 -14.54
CA ARG A 271 -26.46 0.35 -14.74
C ARG A 271 -27.00 1.23 -15.87
N HIS A 272 -26.52 2.48 -15.96
CA HIS A 272 -26.92 3.40 -17.03
C HIS A 272 -26.43 2.90 -18.40
N ALA A 273 -25.16 2.54 -18.54
CA ALA A 273 -24.62 2.00 -19.78
C ALA A 273 -25.33 0.68 -20.17
N ASN A 274 -25.49 -0.25 -19.22
CA ASN A 274 -26.20 -1.51 -19.43
C ASN A 274 -27.70 -1.37 -19.75
N GLY A 275 -28.28 -0.18 -19.59
CA GLY A 275 -29.64 0.13 -20.05
C GLY A 275 -29.73 0.30 -21.57
N HIS A 276 -28.61 0.58 -22.23
CA HIS A 276 -28.50 0.86 -23.67
C HIS A 276 -27.83 -0.29 -24.45
N ALA A 277 -27.56 -1.42 -23.80
CA ALA A 277 -26.94 -2.57 -24.46
C ALA A 277 -27.96 -3.36 -25.30
N TRP A 278 -27.49 -3.96 -26.39
CA TRP A 278 -28.24 -4.75 -27.35
C TRP A 278 -27.70 -6.19 -27.45
N LEU A 279 -28.58 -7.14 -27.73
CA LEU A 279 -28.30 -8.58 -27.84
C LEU A 279 -28.80 -9.10 -29.19
N ALA A 280 -27.98 -9.93 -29.85
CA ALA A 280 -28.39 -10.63 -31.07
C ALA A 280 -29.40 -11.74 -30.74
N THR A 281 -30.40 -11.91 -31.60
CA THR A 281 -31.38 -13.01 -31.48
C THR A 281 -31.02 -14.19 -32.38
N ASP A 282 -31.78 -15.28 -32.31
CA ASP A 282 -31.63 -16.39 -33.27
C ASP A 282 -31.96 -15.94 -34.72
N THR A 283 -32.77 -14.89 -34.86
CA THR A 283 -32.92 -14.12 -36.11
C THR A 283 -31.87 -13.01 -36.17
N ARG A 284 -31.59 -12.47 -37.38
CA ARG A 284 -30.66 -11.34 -37.60
C ARG A 284 -31.07 -10.03 -36.89
N ASP A 285 -32.18 -10.04 -36.16
CA ASP A 285 -32.67 -8.91 -35.37
C ASP A 285 -31.85 -8.71 -34.08
N THR A 286 -31.99 -7.52 -33.50
CA THR A 286 -31.38 -7.17 -32.22
C THR A 286 -32.47 -6.80 -31.21
N ILE A 287 -32.30 -7.22 -29.96
CA ILE A 287 -33.19 -6.85 -28.86
C ILE A 287 -32.43 -6.02 -27.82
N PRO A 288 -33.05 -4.96 -27.27
CA PRO A 288 -32.45 -4.25 -26.16
C PRO A 288 -32.36 -5.20 -24.96
N VAL A 289 -31.22 -5.20 -24.28
CA VAL A 289 -30.96 -5.97 -23.05
C VAL A 289 -31.69 -5.34 -21.85
N ASN A 290 -32.83 -4.70 -22.07
CA ASN A 290 -33.62 -4.00 -21.05
C ASN A 290 -34.03 -4.96 -19.89
N ALA A 291 -34.78 -4.44 -18.91
CA ALA A 291 -35.02 -5.06 -17.60
C ALA A 291 -35.58 -6.51 -17.57
N LYS A 292 -35.88 -7.13 -18.72
CA LYS A 292 -36.35 -8.52 -18.84
C LYS A 292 -35.24 -9.58 -18.71
N LEU A 293 -34.00 -9.29 -19.10
CA LEU A 293 -32.85 -10.18 -18.85
C LEU A 293 -32.21 -9.81 -17.51
N SER A 294 -32.01 -10.78 -16.62
CA SER A 294 -31.37 -10.55 -15.31
C SER A 294 -29.84 -10.42 -15.40
N ARG A 295 -29.24 -10.90 -16.49
CA ARG A 295 -27.77 -10.94 -16.68
C ARG A 295 -27.30 -9.86 -17.65
N ARG A 296 -26.06 -9.41 -17.46
CA ARG A 296 -25.36 -8.47 -18.34
C ARG A 296 -24.01 -9.05 -18.77
N ALA A 297 -23.51 -8.58 -19.91
CA ALA A 297 -22.18 -8.96 -20.43
C ALA A 297 -21.07 -8.54 -19.46
N ILE A 298 -21.14 -7.31 -18.95
CA ILE A 298 -20.23 -6.77 -17.94
C ILE A 298 -21.06 -6.30 -16.75
N GLU A 299 -20.81 -6.89 -15.58
CA GLU A 299 -21.52 -6.57 -14.34
C GLU A 299 -20.59 -6.55 -13.12
N LEU A 300 -21.07 -5.95 -12.03
CA LEU A 300 -20.42 -6.07 -10.73
C LEU A 300 -20.78 -7.41 -10.12
N ALA A 301 -19.78 -8.17 -9.68
CA ALA A 301 -20.02 -9.38 -8.92
C ALA A 301 -20.81 -9.04 -7.64
N THR A 302 -21.93 -9.73 -7.47
CA THR A 302 -22.74 -9.67 -6.25
C THR A 302 -22.11 -10.53 -5.18
N ARG A 303 -22.23 -10.09 -3.93
CA ARG A 303 -21.58 -10.72 -2.77
C ARG A 303 -22.10 -12.15 -2.58
N ASP A 304 -21.31 -13.14 -2.99
CA ASP A 304 -21.48 -14.50 -2.49
C ASP A 304 -20.91 -14.60 -1.08
N GLU A 305 -21.69 -15.18 -0.18
CA GLU A 305 -21.32 -15.30 1.22
C GLU A 305 -20.12 -16.26 1.38
N ASN A 306 -19.03 -15.70 1.92
CA ASN A 306 -17.94 -16.39 2.64
C ASN A 306 -16.65 -16.79 1.91
N PHE A 307 -16.56 -16.93 0.58
CA PHE A 307 -15.28 -17.34 -0.06
C PHE A 307 -14.46 -16.16 -0.64
N GLY A 308 -15.11 -15.08 -1.10
CA GLY A 308 -14.50 -13.96 -1.82
C GLY A 308 -14.69 -12.58 -1.19
N ALA A 309 -14.88 -12.46 0.13
CA ALA A 309 -15.30 -11.19 0.76
C ALA A 309 -14.40 -9.98 0.41
N ASP A 310 -13.09 -10.17 0.31
CA ASP A 310 -12.14 -9.10 -0.05
C ASP A 310 -12.13 -8.77 -1.55
N GLU A 311 -12.49 -9.72 -2.41
CA GLU A 311 -12.59 -9.49 -3.87
C GLU A 311 -13.67 -8.45 -4.19
N HIS A 312 -14.75 -8.42 -3.40
CA HIS A 312 -15.90 -7.52 -3.57
C HIS A 312 -15.67 -6.10 -3.02
N ARG A 313 -14.51 -5.83 -2.41
CA ARG A 313 -14.20 -4.54 -1.77
C ARG A 313 -13.47 -3.64 -2.73
N THR A 314 -14.08 -2.52 -3.10
CA THR A 314 -13.53 -1.58 -4.09
C THR A 314 -12.26 -0.80 -3.69
N PRO A 315 -11.86 -0.64 -2.41
CA PRO A 315 -10.60 0.04 -2.13
C PRO A 315 -9.39 -0.66 -2.76
N PRO A 316 -8.40 0.10 -3.29
CA PRO A 316 -7.28 -0.48 -4.04
C PRO A 316 -6.39 -1.42 -3.23
N VAL A 317 -6.30 -1.26 -1.91
CA VAL A 317 -5.51 -2.16 -1.03
C VAL A 317 -5.97 -3.63 -1.13
N TYR A 318 -7.19 -3.89 -1.59
CA TYR A 318 -7.73 -5.24 -1.81
C TYR A 318 -7.40 -5.82 -3.20
N ASN A 319 -6.61 -5.13 -4.03
CA ASN A 319 -6.23 -5.60 -5.36
C ASN A 319 -5.51 -6.95 -5.34
N TYR A 320 -4.80 -7.26 -4.24
CA TYR A 320 -4.19 -8.58 -4.06
C TYR A 320 -5.21 -9.72 -4.23
N ALA A 321 -6.46 -9.53 -3.79
CA ALA A 321 -7.51 -10.54 -3.87
C ALA A 321 -8.16 -10.61 -5.27
N ARG A 322 -8.15 -9.51 -6.03
CA ARG A 322 -8.80 -9.42 -7.34
C ARG A 322 -7.90 -9.75 -8.52
N VAL A 323 -6.58 -9.68 -8.35
CA VAL A 323 -5.58 -9.74 -9.44
C VAL A 323 -5.93 -10.78 -10.50
N PHE A 324 -6.31 -11.97 -10.07
CA PHE A 324 -6.60 -13.08 -10.94
C PHE A 324 -7.96 -13.06 -11.61
N ARG A 325 -9.03 -12.72 -10.85
CA ARG A 325 -10.38 -12.61 -11.41
C ARG A 325 -10.47 -11.47 -12.40
N TRP A 326 -9.92 -10.31 -12.04
CA TRP A 326 -9.85 -9.16 -12.94
C TRP A 326 -9.02 -9.50 -14.18
N HIS A 327 -7.88 -10.16 -14.02
CA HIS A 327 -7.05 -10.57 -15.16
C HIS A 327 -7.80 -11.52 -16.10
N ALA A 328 -8.51 -12.53 -15.57
CA ALA A 328 -9.32 -13.44 -16.37
C ALA A 328 -10.46 -12.72 -17.11
N ALA A 329 -11.09 -11.72 -16.47
CA ALA A 329 -12.11 -10.88 -17.10
C ALA A 329 -11.52 -10.02 -18.22
N ALA A 330 -10.35 -9.40 -17.98
CA ALA A 330 -9.65 -8.60 -18.99
C ALA A 330 -9.21 -9.44 -20.18
N GLU A 331 -8.68 -10.65 -19.96
CA GLU A 331 -8.34 -11.60 -21.03
C GLU A 331 -9.59 -12.03 -21.81
N ALA A 332 -10.72 -12.32 -21.17
CA ALA A 332 -11.95 -12.69 -21.88
C ALA A 332 -12.41 -11.59 -22.86
N VAL A 333 -12.36 -10.32 -22.43
CA VAL A 333 -12.68 -9.18 -23.30
C VAL A 333 -11.62 -9.02 -24.39
N TYR A 334 -10.34 -9.10 -24.05
CA TYR A 334 -9.24 -9.00 -25.00
C TYR A 334 -9.30 -10.08 -26.08
N SER A 335 -9.50 -11.35 -25.72
CA SER A 335 -9.64 -12.45 -26.67
C SER A 335 -10.78 -12.21 -27.66
N GLY A 336 -11.91 -11.68 -27.18
CA GLY A 336 -13.04 -11.33 -28.04
C GLY A 336 -12.70 -10.25 -29.08
N PHE A 337 -12.05 -9.16 -28.65
CA PHE A 337 -11.59 -8.11 -29.57
C PHE A 337 -10.44 -8.55 -30.48
N SER A 338 -9.54 -9.40 -29.99
CA SER A 338 -8.41 -9.92 -30.75
C SER A 338 -8.89 -10.82 -31.89
N GLU A 339 -9.84 -11.71 -31.61
CA GLU A 339 -10.42 -12.59 -32.63
C GLU A 339 -11.28 -11.78 -33.62
N ALA A 340 -12.07 -10.82 -33.13
CA ALA A 340 -12.82 -9.92 -33.98
C ALA A 340 -11.89 -9.10 -34.91
N SER A 341 -10.75 -8.62 -34.39
CA SER A 341 -9.71 -7.92 -35.18
C SER A 341 -9.14 -8.83 -36.27
N ARG A 342 -8.78 -10.07 -35.91
CA ARG A 342 -8.25 -11.07 -36.86
C ARG A 342 -9.22 -11.34 -38.00
N ARG A 343 -10.53 -11.45 -37.71
CA ARG A 343 -11.59 -11.66 -38.72
C ARG A 343 -11.73 -10.46 -39.66
N VAL A 344 -11.61 -9.23 -39.13
CA VAL A 344 -11.60 -8.00 -39.94
C VAL A 344 -10.40 -7.95 -40.89
N GLU A 345 -9.20 -8.30 -40.42
CA GLU A 345 -8.00 -8.38 -41.27
C GLU A 345 -8.16 -9.41 -42.39
N GLN A 346 -8.82 -10.53 -42.09
CA GLN A 346 -9.17 -11.57 -43.07
C GLN A 346 -10.34 -11.21 -43.98
N ARG A 347 -10.98 -10.04 -43.77
CA ARG A 347 -12.17 -9.60 -44.49
C ARG A 347 -13.31 -10.63 -44.43
N ALA A 348 -13.50 -11.24 -43.26
CA ALA A 348 -14.58 -12.19 -43.01
C ALA A 348 -15.74 -11.46 -42.31
N PRO A 349 -16.94 -11.34 -42.91
CA PRO A 349 -18.10 -10.79 -42.22
C PRO A 349 -18.63 -11.77 -41.16
N VAL A 350 -19.41 -11.26 -40.20
CA VAL A 350 -20.07 -12.07 -39.15
C VAL A 350 -21.05 -13.06 -39.78
N GLU A 351 -21.86 -12.58 -40.71
CA GLU A 351 -22.84 -13.37 -41.46
C GLU A 351 -22.69 -13.09 -42.97
N GLY A 352 -22.79 -14.13 -43.78
CA GLY A 352 -22.63 -14.07 -45.24
C GLY A 352 -21.19 -14.30 -45.71
N THR A 353 -20.95 -14.08 -47.01
CA THR A 353 -19.66 -14.38 -47.68
C THR A 353 -18.99 -13.15 -48.27
N VAL A 354 -19.68 -12.01 -48.35
CA VAL A 354 -19.18 -10.80 -49.00
C VAL A 354 -18.80 -9.76 -47.96
N TRP A 355 -17.54 -9.31 -48.01
CA TRP A 355 -17.05 -8.21 -47.19
C TRP A 355 -17.36 -6.86 -47.82
N ILE A 356 -18.05 -6.00 -47.09
CA ILE A 356 -18.33 -4.62 -47.50
C ILE A 356 -17.19 -3.72 -47.01
N ALA A 357 -16.52 -3.02 -47.91
CA ALA A 357 -15.45 -2.10 -47.50
C ALA A 357 -16.01 -0.95 -46.64
N GLY A 358 -15.27 -0.56 -45.59
CA GLY A 358 -15.54 0.64 -44.82
C GLY A 358 -15.34 1.92 -45.63
N ASN A 359 -15.74 3.05 -45.05
CA ASN A 359 -15.51 4.38 -45.61
C ASN A 359 -14.47 5.15 -44.76
N ARG A 360 -14.21 6.43 -45.06
CA ARG A 360 -13.23 7.26 -44.31
C ARG A 360 -13.60 7.50 -42.84
N GLU A 361 -14.89 7.37 -42.48
CA GLU A 361 -15.39 7.65 -41.13
C GLU A 361 -15.58 6.36 -40.31
N VAL A 362 -15.84 5.25 -40.99
CA VAL A 362 -16.16 3.95 -40.40
C VAL A 362 -15.26 2.88 -41.03
N GLU A 363 -14.23 2.51 -40.27
CA GLU A 363 -13.20 1.55 -40.71
C GLU A 363 -13.78 0.15 -40.97
N VAL A 364 -14.76 -0.29 -40.16
CA VAL A 364 -15.48 -1.56 -40.34
C VAL A 364 -16.96 -1.30 -40.57
N HIS A 365 -17.43 -1.59 -41.78
CA HIS A 365 -18.83 -1.34 -42.16
C HIS A 365 -19.82 -2.08 -41.22
N PRO A 366 -20.89 -1.42 -40.72
CA PRO A 366 -21.82 -2.02 -39.74
C PRO A 366 -22.46 -3.33 -40.20
N GLU A 367 -22.75 -3.47 -41.50
CA GLU A 367 -23.34 -4.71 -42.04
C GLU A 367 -22.42 -5.93 -41.91
N ASN A 368 -21.09 -5.75 -41.93
CA ASN A 368 -20.16 -6.88 -41.71
C ASN A 368 -20.18 -7.36 -40.25
N ARG A 369 -20.81 -6.60 -39.36
CA ARG A 369 -20.87 -6.83 -37.91
C ARG A 369 -22.26 -7.29 -37.45
N ARG A 370 -23.18 -7.56 -38.37
CA ARG A 370 -24.52 -8.08 -38.09
C ARG A 370 -24.58 -9.58 -38.34
N GLY A 371 -25.37 -10.27 -37.54
CA GLY A 371 -25.66 -11.70 -37.71
C GLY A 371 -26.54 -12.22 -36.59
N SER A 372 -27.01 -13.46 -36.74
CA SER A 372 -27.70 -14.16 -35.65
C SER A 372 -26.76 -14.39 -34.44
N MET A 373 -27.36 -14.72 -33.30
CA MET A 373 -26.67 -15.03 -32.04
C MET A 373 -25.54 -16.05 -32.21
N GLU A 374 -25.77 -17.09 -33.01
CA GLU A 374 -24.77 -18.11 -33.31
C GLU A 374 -23.60 -17.53 -34.10
N HIS A 375 -23.88 -16.77 -35.16
CA HIS A 375 -22.85 -16.13 -35.98
C HIS A 375 -22.00 -15.16 -35.14
N VAL A 376 -22.64 -14.30 -34.36
CA VAL A 376 -21.96 -13.33 -33.48
C VAL A 376 -21.11 -14.04 -32.43
N SER A 377 -21.62 -15.11 -31.82
CA SER A 377 -20.88 -15.89 -30.83
C SER A 377 -19.68 -16.63 -31.43
N ASN A 378 -19.84 -17.19 -32.64
CA ASN A 378 -18.76 -17.85 -33.36
C ASN A 378 -17.71 -16.87 -33.88
N TYR A 379 -18.09 -15.61 -34.15
CA TYR A 379 -17.19 -14.59 -34.65
C TYR A 379 -16.07 -14.22 -33.67
N ILE A 380 -16.34 -14.28 -32.36
CA ILE A 380 -15.33 -14.04 -31.32
C ILE A 380 -14.79 -15.32 -30.69
N ARG A 381 -15.17 -16.49 -31.23
CA ARG A 381 -14.75 -17.78 -30.70
C ARG A 381 -13.35 -18.10 -31.21
N SER A 382 -12.40 -18.14 -30.29
CA SER A 382 -11.04 -18.65 -30.56
C SER A 382 -11.07 -20.17 -30.73
N GLU A 383 -10.48 -20.70 -31.81
CA GLU A 383 -10.21 -22.14 -31.97
C GLU A 383 -9.03 -22.61 -31.11
N ASP A 384 -8.15 -21.69 -30.69
CA ASP A 384 -7.11 -21.97 -29.72
C ASP A 384 -7.72 -22.14 -28.32
N VAL A 385 -7.98 -23.40 -27.95
CA VAL A 385 -8.36 -23.80 -26.59
C VAL A 385 -7.14 -23.62 -25.67
N PHE A 386 -6.90 -22.39 -25.21
CA PHE A 386 -5.78 -22.07 -24.32
C PHE A 386 -5.94 -22.76 -22.95
N ARG A 387 -5.20 -23.84 -22.79
CA ARG A 387 -5.23 -24.75 -21.64
C ARG A 387 -4.32 -24.35 -20.47
N ASP A 388 -3.75 -23.14 -20.44
CA ASP A 388 -2.91 -22.66 -19.32
C ASP A 388 -3.02 -21.14 -19.10
N ARG A 389 -4.09 -20.72 -18.39
CA ARG A 389 -4.57 -19.32 -18.25
C ARG A 389 -3.71 -18.34 -17.43
N TRP A 390 -2.69 -18.78 -16.72
CA TRP A 390 -2.06 -17.96 -15.66
C TRP A 390 -0.55 -17.79 -15.83
N ILE A 391 0.12 -18.82 -16.37
CA ILE A 391 1.56 -18.81 -16.58
C ILE A 391 1.89 -18.08 -17.90
N SER A 392 1.06 -18.22 -18.93
CA SER A 392 1.27 -17.63 -20.27
C SER A 392 0.99 -16.11 -20.35
N SER A 393 0.21 -15.56 -19.42
CA SER A 393 -0.31 -14.20 -19.49
C SER A 393 0.50 -13.14 -18.73
N GLY A 394 1.61 -13.56 -18.10
CA GLY A 394 2.53 -12.67 -17.40
C GLY A 394 2.00 -12.07 -16.09
N VAL A 395 0.84 -12.53 -15.57
CA VAL A 395 0.27 -12.01 -14.31
C VAL A 395 1.21 -12.25 -13.12
N VAL A 396 1.86 -13.42 -13.08
CA VAL A 396 2.86 -13.75 -12.04
C VAL A 396 4.06 -12.82 -12.11
N CYS A 397 4.53 -12.49 -13.32
CA CYS A 397 5.63 -11.54 -13.51
C CYS A 397 5.26 -10.14 -12.98
N ARG A 398 4.04 -9.65 -13.26
CA ARG A 398 3.55 -8.38 -12.72
C ARG A 398 3.45 -8.41 -11.19
N MET A 399 2.99 -9.51 -10.59
CA MET A 399 2.97 -9.69 -9.14
C MET A 399 4.39 -9.67 -8.55
N PHE A 400 5.33 -10.38 -9.16
CA PHE A 400 6.72 -10.44 -8.71
C PHE A 400 7.42 -9.07 -8.80
N ALA A 401 7.29 -8.37 -9.93
CA ALA A 401 7.79 -7.01 -10.10
C ALA A 401 7.19 -6.05 -9.07
N SER A 402 5.87 -6.09 -8.86
CA SER A 402 5.19 -5.30 -7.82
C SER A 402 5.74 -5.58 -6.42
N SER A 403 6.07 -6.85 -6.14
CA SER A 403 6.60 -7.29 -4.84
C SER A 403 7.99 -6.72 -4.57
N ILE A 404 8.90 -6.76 -5.56
CA ILE A 404 10.27 -6.24 -5.42
C ILE A 404 10.24 -4.77 -5.04
N PHE A 405 9.58 -3.94 -5.85
CA PHE A 405 9.56 -2.49 -5.61
C PHE A 405 8.77 -2.12 -4.34
N ALA A 406 7.73 -2.86 -3.98
CA ALA A 406 7.01 -2.66 -2.72
C ALA A 406 7.91 -2.95 -1.50
N LEU A 407 8.71 -4.01 -1.56
CA LEU A 407 9.68 -4.34 -0.52
C LEU A 407 10.82 -3.32 -0.46
N LEU A 408 11.36 -2.89 -1.61
CA LEU A 408 12.39 -1.85 -1.68
C LEU A 408 11.92 -0.55 -1.06
N LEU A 409 10.69 -0.11 -1.36
CA LEU A 409 10.11 1.08 -0.72
C LEU A 409 9.98 0.89 0.80
N THR A 410 9.31 -0.20 1.22
CA THR A 410 9.00 -0.43 2.63
C THR A 410 10.26 -0.58 3.49
N TRP A 411 11.16 -1.47 3.07
CA TRP A 411 12.41 -1.71 3.79
C TRP A 411 13.39 -0.56 3.62
N GLY A 412 13.39 0.17 2.51
CA GLY A 412 14.23 1.35 2.34
C GLY A 412 13.91 2.44 3.35
N THR A 413 12.63 2.76 3.54
CA THR A 413 12.21 3.81 4.48
C THR A 413 12.25 3.35 5.94
N ILE A 414 11.78 2.13 6.26
CA ILE A 414 11.75 1.65 7.65
C ILE A 414 13.15 1.23 8.12
N SER A 415 14.01 0.66 7.25
CA SER A 415 15.39 0.38 7.65
C SER A 415 16.19 1.65 7.90
N ALA A 416 15.89 2.75 7.21
CA ALA A 416 16.52 4.04 7.52
C ALA A 416 16.23 4.47 8.97
N ALA A 417 14.96 4.34 9.41
CA ALA A 417 14.58 4.56 10.81
C ALA A 417 15.30 3.61 11.77
N MET A 418 15.30 2.31 11.44
CA MET A 418 15.95 1.28 12.23
C MET A 418 17.46 1.49 12.36
N LEU A 419 18.15 1.83 11.26
CA LEU A 419 19.60 2.01 11.22
C LEU A 419 20.05 3.22 12.03
N VAL A 420 19.32 4.33 11.97
CA VAL A 420 19.60 5.51 12.81
C VAL A 420 19.54 5.13 14.28
N GLU A 421 18.49 4.44 14.71
CA GLU A 421 18.33 4.03 16.11
C GLU A 421 19.28 2.89 16.53
N TRP A 422 19.69 2.03 15.60
CA TRP A 422 20.63 0.94 15.86
C TRP A 422 22.06 1.45 16.05
N LEU A 423 22.46 2.39 15.20
CA LEU A 423 23.82 2.94 15.17
C LEU A 423 23.99 4.13 16.12
N THR A 424 22.90 4.64 16.71
CA THR A 424 22.99 5.60 17.81
C THR A 424 23.52 4.89 19.06
N PRO A 425 24.58 5.40 19.72
CA PRO A 425 25.07 4.81 20.97
C PRO A 425 23.97 4.76 22.05
N THR A 426 23.75 3.63 22.73
CA THR A 426 24.46 2.33 22.68
C THR A 426 24.18 1.50 21.42
N ILE A 427 25.24 1.19 20.64
CA ILE A 427 25.11 0.47 19.36
C ILE A 427 24.50 -0.92 19.57
N GLY A 428 23.39 -1.20 18.87
CA GLY A 428 22.74 -2.50 18.87
C GLY A 428 21.23 -2.47 18.68
N LEU A 429 20.61 -3.64 18.76
CA LEU A 429 19.16 -3.78 18.75
C LEU A 429 18.59 -3.32 20.11
N SER A 430 18.00 -2.13 20.11
CA SER A 430 17.32 -1.53 21.26
C SER A 430 15.80 -1.74 21.15
N CYS A 431 15.04 -1.29 22.16
CA CYS A 431 13.59 -1.25 22.07
C CYS A 431 13.10 -0.46 20.85
N LYS A 432 13.79 0.63 20.50
CA LYS A 432 13.40 1.54 19.41
C LYS A 432 13.65 0.86 18.06
N SER A 433 14.90 0.51 17.76
CA SER A 433 15.28 -0.15 16.51
C SER A 433 14.59 -1.51 16.33
N GLY A 434 14.42 -2.27 17.42
CA GLY A 434 13.66 -3.52 17.42
C GLY A 434 12.17 -3.35 17.15
N SER A 435 11.56 -2.25 17.59
CA SER A 435 10.15 -1.99 17.28
C SER A 435 9.93 -1.68 15.80
N TYR A 436 10.85 -0.94 15.16
CA TYR A 436 10.83 -0.71 13.70
C TYR A 436 11.10 -1.99 12.90
N LEU A 437 12.05 -2.82 13.34
CA LEU A 437 12.31 -4.13 12.73
C LEU A 437 11.07 -5.03 12.80
N LEU A 438 10.40 -5.07 13.94
CA LEU A 438 9.15 -5.81 14.13
C LEU A 438 8.06 -5.27 13.19
N TYR A 439 7.90 -3.94 13.10
CA TYR A 439 6.93 -3.31 12.22
C TYR A 439 7.14 -3.67 10.74
N ALA A 440 8.37 -3.58 10.23
CA ALA A 440 8.72 -3.97 8.85
C ALA A 440 8.50 -5.47 8.60
N SER A 441 8.89 -6.31 9.56
CA SER A 441 8.76 -7.77 9.46
C SER A 441 7.30 -8.20 9.42
N VAL A 442 6.47 -7.69 10.35
CA VAL A 442 5.03 -8.01 10.40
C VAL A 442 4.30 -7.44 9.18
N SER A 443 4.68 -6.25 8.68
CA SER A 443 4.16 -5.71 7.41
C SER A 443 4.39 -6.69 6.25
N THR A 444 5.61 -7.22 6.14
CA THR A 444 6.02 -8.16 5.09
C THR A 444 5.27 -9.49 5.22
N VAL A 445 5.20 -10.05 6.43
CA VAL A 445 4.48 -11.31 6.70
C VAL A 445 2.99 -11.16 6.41
N ALA A 446 2.36 -10.07 6.85
CA ALA A 446 0.95 -9.81 6.57
C ALA A 446 0.66 -9.76 5.05
N TRP A 447 1.51 -9.07 4.29
CA TRP A 447 1.44 -9.03 2.82
C TRP A 447 1.60 -10.42 2.19
N ILE A 448 2.61 -11.20 2.58
CA ILE A 448 2.84 -12.57 2.08
C ILE A 448 1.60 -13.44 2.30
N LEU A 449 1.07 -13.44 3.53
CA LEU A 449 -0.12 -14.22 3.87
C LEU A 449 -1.32 -13.86 3.01
N LEU A 450 -1.52 -12.57 2.73
CA LEU A 450 -2.63 -12.09 1.92
C LEU A 450 -2.46 -12.47 0.45
N VAL A 451 -1.27 -12.32 -0.13
CA VAL A 451 -0.98 -12.73 -1.51
C VAL A 451 -1.11 -14.24 -1.67
N ILE A 452 -0.54 -15.05 -0.77
CA ILE A 452 -0.70 -16.51 -0.80
C ILE A 452 -2.17 -16.89 -0.68
N SER A 453 -2.95 -16.22 0.18
CA SER A 453 -4.39 -16.48 0.30
C SER A 453 -5.14 -16.27 -1.02
N SER A 454 -4.71 -15.29 -1.81
CA SER A 454 -5.28 -14.99 -3.12
C SER A 454 -4.95 -16.09 -4.12
N VAL A 455 -3.67 -16.49 -4.20
CA VAL A 455 -3.22 -17.62 -5.05
C VAL A 455 -3.98 -18.90 -4.72
N LEU A 456 -4.16 -19.23 -3.43
CA LEU A 456 -4.92 -20.42 -3.05
C LEU A 456 -6.41 -20.31 -3.42
N SER A 457 -7.00 -19.11 -3.36
CA SER A 457 -8.40 -18.88 -3.74
C SER A 457 -8.63 -18.93 -5.25
N SER A 458 -7.53 -18.86 -6.01
CA SER A 458 -7.50 -18.79 -7.45
C SER A 458 -7.52 -20.16 -8.12
N VAL A 459 -7.20 -21.22 -7.35
CA VAL A 459 -7.14 -22.60 -7.82
C VAL A 459 -8.54 -23.07 -8.27
N PRO A 460 -8.69 -23.59 -9.51
CA PRO A 460 -9.95 -24.16 -9.97
C PRO A 460 -10.34 -25.38 -9.13
N ARG A 461 -11.60 -25.43 -8.65
CA ARG A 461 -12.15 -26.51 -7.81
C ARG A 461 -11.25 -26.85 -6.61
N PRO A 462 -11.00 -25.90 -5.70
CA PRO A 462 -10.11 -26.12 -4.57
C PRO A 462 -10.72 -27.17 -3.62
N THR A 463 -9.87 -27.99 -3.02
CA THR A 463 -10.29 -28.89 -1.94
C THR A 463 -10.80 -28.09 -0.74
N SER A 464 -11.62 -28.71 0.12
CA SER A 464 -12.13 -28.08 1.34
C SER A 464 -11.01 -27.51 2.22
N HIS A 465 -9.90 -28.23 2.32
CA HIS A 465 -8.71 -27.82 3.05
C HIS A 465 -8.03 -26.58 2.46
N LEU A 466 -7.80 -26.53 1.14
CA LEU A 466 -7.21 -25.36 0.49
C LEU A 466 -8.07 -24.11 0.69
N ARG A 467 -9.39 -24.26 0.62
CA ARG A 467 -10.35 -23.19 0.91
C ARG A 467 -10.24 -22.70 2.35
N GLN A 468 -10.20 -23.61 3.32
CA GLN A 468 -10.06 -23.25 4.74
C GLN A 468 -8.73 -22.56 5.01
N THR A 469 -7.62 -23.05 4.44
CA THR A 469 -6.31 -22.43 4.55
C THR A 469 -6.29 -21.04 3.94
N ALA A 470 -6.87 -20.83 2.75
CA ALA A 470 -6.97 -19.51 2.14
C ALA A 470 -7.73 -18.51 3.04
N VAL A 471 -8.86 -18.94 3.62
CA VAL A 471 -9.64 -18.10 4.55
C VAL A 471 -8.85 -17.82 5.83
N PHE A 472 -8.16 -18.82 6.38
CA PHE A 472 -7.34 -18.66 7.57
C PHE A 472 -6.20 -17.66 7.34
N LEU A 473 -5.38 -17.86 6.29
CA LEU A 473 -4.26 -16.97 5.95
C LEU A 473 -4.73 -15.53 5.74
N ARG A 474 -5.87 -15.34 5.06
CA ARG A 474 -6.47 -14.02 4.85
C ARG A 474 -6.88 -13.35 6.17
N ARG A 475 -7.59 -14.09 7.04
CA ARG A 475 -8.01 -13.55 8.34
C ARG A 475 -6.81 -13.24 9.22
N PHE A 476 -5.84 -14.15 9.26
CA PHE A 476 -4.63 -13.99 10.06
C PHE A 476 -3.76 -12.82 9.57
N GLY A 477 -3.51 -12.71 8.26
CA GLY A 477 -2.76 -11.59 7.66
C GLY A 477 -3.42 -10.23 7.92
N LYS A 478 -4.75 -10.17 7.86
CA LYS A 478 -5.52 -8.96 8.21
C LYS A 478 -5.41 -8.60 9.69
N SER A 479 -5.53 -9.59 10.57
CA SER A 479 -5.34 -9.37 12.01
C SER A 479 -3.93 -8.88 12.32
N LEU A 480 -2.90 -9.47 11.70
CA LEU A 480 -1.52 -8.99 11.84
C LEU A 480 -1.37 -7.55 11.37
N ALA A 481 -1.91 -7.19 10.19
CA ALA A 481 -1.87 -5.81 9.72
C ALA A 481 -2.59 -4.84 10.69
N VAL A 482 -3.75 -5.20 11.22
CA VAL A 482 -4.46 -4.35 12.20
C VAL A 482 -3.63 -4.16 13.48
N LEU A 483 -3.05 -5.24 14.02
CA LEU A 483 -2.18 -5.17 15.18
C LEU A 483 -0.92 -4.35 14.87
N ASN A 484 -0.35 -4.49 13.68
CA ASN A 484 0.84 -3.76 13.26
C ASN A 484 0.56 -2.27 13.02
N SER A 485 -0.66 -1.93 12.59
CA SER A 485 -1.12 -0.55 12.48
C SER A 485 -1.27 0.09 13.86
N ALA A 486 -1.74 -0.66 14.87
CA ALA A 486 -1.73 -0.18 16.24
C ALA A 486 -0.29 -0.06 16.77
N TRP A 487 0.57 -1.02 16.43
CA TRP A 487 1.97 -1.05 16.84
C TRP A 487 2.75 0.19 16.38
N ILE A 488 2.65 0.60 15.11
CA ILE A 488 3.37 1.81 14.64
C ILE A 488 2.91 3.09 15.34
N ILE A 489 1.62 3.19 15.67
CA ILE A 489 1.11 4.32 16.47
C ILE A 489 1.64 4.25 17.91
N LEU A 490 1.68 3.07 18.52
CA LEU A 490 2.23 2.89 19.86
C LEU A 490 3.72 3.20 19.91
N ILE A 491 4.50 2.82 18.90
CA ILE A 491 5.92 3.21 18.78
C ILE A 491 6.05 4.73 18.85
N CYS A 492 5.26 5.47 18.06
CA CYS A 492 5.28 6.92 18.07
C CYS A 492 4.97 7.48 19.46
N LEU A 493 3.87 7.01 20.07
CA LEU A 493 3.42 7.51 21.36
C LEU A 493 4.44 7.20 22.46
N PHE A 494 5.02 5.99 22.47
CA PHE A 494 6.03 5.58 23.44
C PHE A 494 7.33 6.35 23.28
N GLN A 495 7.76 6.61 22.05
CA GLN A 495 8.96 7.39 21.77
C GLN A 495 8.78 8.87 22.18
N PHE A 496 7.65 9.48 21.87
CA PHE A 496 7.36 10.87 22.27
C PHE A 496 7.17 11.00 23.79
N ALA A 497 6.52 10.01 24.41
CA ALA A 497 6.28 9.99 25.85
C ALA A 497 7.53 9.69 26.68
N GLY A 498 8.60 9.16 26.09
CA GLY A 498 9.80 8.74 26.84
C GLY A 498 9.66 7.35 27.49
N VAL A 499 8.68 6.54 27.07
CA VAL A 499 8.50 5.16 27.57
C VAL A 499 9.71 4.29 27.27
N TYR A 500 10.37 4.53 26.13
CA TYR A 500 11.64 3.86 25.79
C TYR A 500 12.86 4.43 26.51
N ASP A 501 12.74 5.50 27.29
CA ASP A 501 13.87 6.08 28.03
C ASP A 501 14.04 5.35 29.37
N THR A 502 14.43 4.09 29.28
CA THR A 502 14.76 3.22 30.42
C THR A 502 16.19 2.71 30.28
N CYS A 503 16.82 2.30 31.39
CA CYS A 503 18.11 1.61 31.36
C CYS A 503 18.10 0.36 30.48
N TRP A 504 16.95 -0.34 30.38
CA TRP A 504 16.83 -1.55 29.58
C TRP A 504 16.85 -1.26 28.08
N CYS A 505 16.08 -0.25 27.66
CA CYS A 505 15.97 0.14 26.27
C CYS A 505 17.20 0.89 25.77
N ASN A 506 17.69 1.88 26.53
CA ASN A 506 18.89 2.66 26.17
C ASN A 506 20.17 1.82 26.28
N GLY A 507 20.17 0.82 27.16
CA GLY A 507 21.30 -0.09 27.33
C GLY A 507 21.43 -1.18 26.25
N SER A 508 20.49 -1.24 25.30
CA SER A 508 20.39 -2.29 24.28
C SER A 508 20.47 -3.71 24.88
N VAL A 509 19.82 -3.92 26.03
CA VAL A 509 19.87 -5.19 26.78
C VAL A 509 19.38 -6.37 25.95
N LEU A 510 18.39 -6.14 25.08
CA LEU A 510 17.86 -7.13 24.16
C LEU A 510 18.96 -7.74 23.25
N TYR A 511 19.95 -6.94 22.86
CA TYR A 511 21.06 -7.35 22.01
C TYR A 511 22.30 -7.79 22.79
N LEU A 512 22.70 -6.98 23.78
CA LEU A 512 23.98 -7.13 24.48
C LEU A 512 23.90 -8.04 25.72
N GLY A 513 22.69 -8.31 26.24
CA GLY A 513 22.47 -9.14 27.42
C GLY A 513 23.28 -8.64 28.61
N SER A 514 24.16 -9.50 29.15
CA SER A 514 25.01 -9.17 30.30
C SER A 514 26.09 -8.11 30.01
N ARG A 515 26.39 -7.84 28.73
CA ARG A 515 27.35 -6.80 28.31
C ARG A 515 26.70 -5.45 28.03
N SER A 516 25.44 -5.28 28.43
CA SER A 516 24.68 -4.06 28.20
C SER A 516 25.22 -2.88 28.99
N TYR A 517 25.23 -1.73 28.32
CA TYR A 517 25.71 -0.48 28.89
C TYR A 517 24.89 0.68 28.34
N THR A 518 24.67 1.71 29.14
CA THR A 518 23.91 2.91 28.78
C THR A 518 24.86 4.09 28.67
N VAL A 519 24.91 4.70 27.48
CA VAL A 519 25.60 5.97 27.25
C VAL A 519 24.73 7.12 27.78
N TRP A 520 25.30 8.00 28.61
CA TRP A 520 24.60 9.22 29.05
C TRP A 520 25.36 10.51 28.69
N ILE A 521 26.64 10.42 28.33
CA ILE A 521 27.43 11.53 27.78
C ILE A 521 27.89 11.14 26.38
N LEU A 522 27.44 11.86 25.37
CA LEU A 522 28.02 11.78 24.03
C LEU A 522 29.26 12.67 23.96
N THR A 523 30.38 12.12 23.49
CA THR A 523 31.59 12.90 23.21
C THR A 523 31.49 13.58 21.85
N SER A 524 32.36 14.56 21.58
CA SER A 524 32.42 15.19 20.25
C SER A 524 32.71 14.20 19.13
N ALA A 525 33.48 13.13 19.42
CA ALA A 525 33.72 12.05 18.48
C ALA A 525 32.45 11.25 18.18
N ASP A 526 31.63 10.94 19.20
CA ASP A 526 30.36 10.22 18.99
C ASP A 526 29.35 11.05 18.20
N ILE A 527 29.30 12.36 18.44
CA ILE A 527 28.44 13.28 17.68
C ILE A 527 28.88 13.33 16.22
N ALA A 528 30.20 13.39 15.96
CA ALA A 528 30.74 13.34 14.60
C ALA A 528 30.40 12.02 13.90
N GLU A 529 30.49 10.89 14.60
CA GLU A 529 30.13 9.56 14.05
C GLU A 529 28.62 9.42 13.80
N LEU A 530 27.76 10.10 14.56
CA LEU A 530 26.30 10.09 14.37
C LEU A 530 25.87 10.71 13.02
N TRP A 531 26.75 11.50 12.39
CA TRP A 531 26.51 12.03 11.06
C TRP A 531 26.31 10.91 10.02
N TYR A 532 27.10 9.83 10.08
CA TYR A 532 27.03 8.74 9.10
C TYR A 532 25.69 8.01 9.06
N PRO A 533 25.12 7.52 10.18
CA PRO A 533 23.83 6.85 10.15
C PRO A 533 22.68 7.79 9.76
N VAL A 534 22.74 9.07 10.14
CA VAL A 534 21.74 10.07 9.75
C VAL A 534 21.80 10.35 8.24
N ALA A 535 23.01 10.56 7.69
CA ALA A 535 23.22 10.72 6.26
C ALA A 535 22.84 9.46 5.47
N GLY A 536 23.30 8.30 5.90
CA GLY A 536 22.99 7.00 5.29
C GLY A 536 21.49 6.70 5.30
N GLY A 537 20.81 6.93 6.43
CA GLY A 537 19.37 6.79 6.55
C GLY A 537 18.60 7.74 5.62
N THR A 538 19.01 9.01 5.58
CA THR A 538 18.42 10.02 4.68
C THR A 538 18.55 9.60 3.22
N VAL A 539 19.75 9.18 2.79
CA VAL A 539 20.01 8.72 1.42
C VAL A 539 19.18 7.47 1.11
N LEU A 540 19.18 6.47 1.99
CA LEU A 540 18.44 5.23 1.78
C LEU A 540 16.93 5.47 1.63
N ALA A 541 16.34 6.24 2.53
CA ALA A 541 14.90 6.55 2.49
C ALA A 541 14.53 7.39 1.26
N SER A 542 15.36 8.38 0.91
CA SER A 542 15.13 9.26 -0.24
C SER A 542 15.24 8.49 -1.56
N VAL A 543 16.29 7.66 -1.72
CA VAL A 543 16.47 6.83 -2.90
C VAL A 543 15.30 5.85 -3.07
N ALA A 544 14.85 5.22 -1.98
CA ALA A 544 13.70 4.30 -2.04
C ALA A 544 12.42 5.00 -2.51
N VAL A 545 12.14 6.20 -2.00
CA VAL A 545 10.96 7.01 -2.41
C VAL A 545 11.08 7.49 -3.85
N LEU A 546 12.23 8.06 -4.23
CA LEU A 546 12.46 8.58 -5.58
C LEU A 546 12.45 7.46 -6.62
N ALA A 547 13.06 6.30 -6.33
CA ALA A 547 13.03 5.15 -7.22
C ALA A 547 11.61 4.62 -7.42
N PHE A 548 10.80 4.57 -6.35
CA PHE A 548 9.40 4.17 -6.45
C PHE A 548 8.60 5.18 -7.30
N LEU A 549 8.75 6.48 -7.04
CA LEU A 549 8.08 7.53 -7.81
C LEU A 549 8.48 7.51 -9.28
N ALA A 550 9.77 7.42 -9.58
CA ALA A 550 10.28 7.34 -10.95
C ALA A 550 9.68 6.12 -11.67
N PHE A 551 9.66 4.96 -11.02
CA PHE A 551 9.05 3.76 -11.58
C PHE A 551 7.55 3.93 -11.82
N THR A 552 6.80 4.50 -10.87
CA THR A 552 5.37 4.76 -11.04
C THR A 552 5.09 5.73 -12.19
N HIS A 553 5.90 6.78 -12.34
CA HIS A 553 5.79 7.75 -13.43
C HIS A 553 6.05 7.10 -14.79
N ILE A 554 7.07 6.25 -14.91
CA ILE A 554 7.35 5.47 -16.14
C ILE A 554 6.20 4.53 -16.51
N LEU A 555 5.45 4.03 -15.53
CA LEU A 555 4.29 3.17 -15.79
C LEU A 555 3.01 3.96 -16.12
N LEU A 556 2.92 5.21 -15.69
CA LEU A 556 1.77 6.09 -15.93
C LEU A 556 1.76 6.75 -17.30
N ASP A 557 2.88 6.77 -18.02
CA ASP A 557 2.98 7.32 -19.37
C ASP A 557 2.94 6.21 -20.45
N PRO A 558 1.74 5.82 -20.92
CA PRO A 558 1.59 4.90 -22.04
C PRO A 558 1.55 5.63 -23.40
N GLN A 559 1.89 6.92 -23.50
CA GLN A 559 1.70 7.73 -24.71
C GLN A 559 2.99 8.34 -25.29
N SER A 560 4.17 8.25 -24.64
CA SER A 560 5.40 8.83 -25.20
C SER A 560 6.10 8.02 -26.31
N THR A 561 5.48 6.96 -26.84
CA THR A 561 6.01 6.18 -27.98
C THR A 561 4.89 5.75 -28.94
N SER A 562 4.06 6.69 -29.37
CA SER A 562 3.26 6.57 -30.60
C SER A 562 3.78 7.54 -31.65
#